data_AF-A0A1V6UN81-F1
#
_entry.id   AF-A0A1V6UN81-F1
#
_cell.length_a   1.000
_cell.length_b   1.000
_cell.length_c   1.000
_cell.angle_alpha   90.00
_cell.angle_beta   90.00
_cell.angle_gamma   90.00
#
_symmetry.space_group_name_H-M   'P 1'
#
loop_
_entity.id
_entity.type
_entity.pdbx_description
1 polymer ?
#
loop_
_entity_poly.entity_id
_entity_poly.type
_entity_poly.pdbx_seq_one_letter_code
_entity_poly.pdbx_strand_id
1 'polypeptide(L)'
;MDGSRIHPRNFKEIYTKACETFTHKLQCQVFVLLSPSPSPDLEDVATRLEELRERIVQIGFMGEIGGFGVQADNRVRARWGPLPLKEICFEIKWELTVLIEELARDGDSLILADLLVGILDVLPF
;
A
#
# COMPACT_ATOMS: atom_id res chain seq x y z
N MET A 1 10.90 34.44 2.62
CA MET A 1 9.58 34.29 1.99
C MET A 1 8.93 33.08 2.61
N ASP A 2 7.86 33.30 3.38
CA ASP A 2 7.16 32.23 4.09
C ASP A 2 6.22 31.56 3.08
N GLY A 3 6.73 30.52 2.42
CA GLY A 3 6.01 29.73 1.43
C GLY A 3 5.04 28.78 2.09
N SER A 4 4.13 29.30 2.93
CA SER A 4 3.11 28.51 3.59
C SER A 4 2.34 27.75 2.52
N ARG A 5 2.57 26.44 2.40
CA ARG A 5 1.84 25.57 1.49
C ARG A 5 0.37 25.66 1.90
N ILE A 6 -0.42 26.38 1.11
CA ILE A 6 -1.86 26.47 1.34
C ILE A 6 -2.42 25.10 0.96
N HIS A 7 -2.62 24.25 1.95
CA HIS A 7 -3.33 22.99 1.76
C HIS A 7 -4.80 23.29 1.45
N PRO A 8 -5.43 22.54 0.54
CA PRO A 8 -6.88 22.53 0.42
C PRO A 8 -7.53 22.33 1.80
N ARG A 9 -8.67 22.99 2.06
CA ARG A 9 -9.36 22.91 3.37
C ARG A 9 -9.69 21.47 3.81
N ASN A 10 -9.81 20.56 2.85
CA ASN A 10 -10.12 19.14 3.05
C ASN A 10 -8.91 18.20 2.82
N PHE A 11 -7.67 18.71 2.82
CA PHE A 11 -6.47 17.90 2.50
C PHE A 11 -6.33 16.64 3.38
N LYS A 12 -6.59 16.76 4.69
CA LYS A 12 -6.58 15.63 5.62
C LYS A 12 -7.63 14.58 5.27
N GLU A 13 -8.84 15.00 4.93
CA GLU A 13 -9.94 14.09 4.54
C GLU A 13 -9.61 13.34 3.25
N ILE A 14 -9.04 14.04 2.25
CA ILE A 14 -8.60 13.43 1.00
C ILE A 14 -7.51 12.39 1.27
N TYR A 15 -6.53 12.71 2.14
CA TYR A 15 -5.47 11.78 2.52
C TYR A 15 -6.02 10.54 3.24
N THR A 16 -6.87 10.73 4.26
CA THR A 16 -7.48 9.61 5.01
C THR A 16 -8.28 8.71 4.07
N LYS A 17 -9.10 9.28 3.18
CA LYS A 17 -9.87 8.50 2.21
C LYS A 17 -8.98 7.72 1.24
N ALA A 18 -7.85 8.29 0.83
CA ALA A 18 -6.88 7.61 -0.03
C ALA A 18 -6.27 6.39 0.70
N CYS A 19 -5.90 6.55 1.97
CA CYS A 19 -5.37 5.49 2.83
C CYS A 19 -6.38 4.36 3.04
N GLU A 20 -7.63 4.69 3.38
CA GLU A 20 -8.72 3.72 3.56
C GLU A 20 -9.01 2.96 2.26
N THR A 21 -9.08 3.68 1.14
CA THR A 21 -9.31 3.07 -0.18
C THR A 21 -8.19 2.11 -0.56
N PHE A 22 -6.94 2.48 -0.30
CA PHE A 22 -5.78 1.63 -0.53
C PHE A 22 -5.85 0.36 0.32
N THR A 23 -6.06 0.51 1.63
CA THR A 23 -6.17 -0.59 2.59
C THR A 23 -7.25 -1.58 2.17
N HIS A 24 -8.45 -1.07 1.85
CA HIS A 24 -9.57 -1.88 1.40
C HIS A 24 -9.26 -2.63 0.09
N LYS A 25 -8.68 -1.95 -0.91
CA LYS A 25 -8.33 -2.58 -2.18
C LYS A 25 -7.27 -3.68 -2.01
N LEU A 26 -6.28 -3.46 -1.15
CA LEU A 26 -5.26 -4.45 -0.81
C LEU A 26 -5.88 -5.67 -0.11
N GLN A 27 -6.78 -5.44 0.86
CA GLN A 27 -7.56 -6.49 1.51
C GLN A 27 -8.38 -7.32 0.51
N CYS A 28 -9.00 -6.67 -0.49
CA CYS A 28 -9.71 -7.40 -1.53
C CYS A 28 -8.79 -8.33 -2.32
N GLN A 29 -7.55 -7.94 -2.61
CA GLN A 29 -6.61 -8.81 -3.34
C GLN A 29 -6.20 -10.02 -2.51
N VAL A 30 -5.94 -9.83 -1.20
CA VAL A 30 -5.72 -10.93 -0.26
C VAL A 30 -6.90 -11.91 -0.30
N PHE A 31 -8.13 -11.39 -0.20
CA PHE A 31 -9.32 -12.24 -0.20
C PHE A 31 -9.49 -13.02 -1.51
N VAL A 32 -9.25 -12.37 -2.66
CA VAL A 32 -9.33 -13.02 -3.97
C VAL A 32 -8.32 -14.17 -4.07
N LEU A 33 -7.08 -13.96 -3.66
CA LEU A 33 -6.03 -14.98 -3.72
C LEU A 33 -6.29 -16.16 -2.78
N LEU A 34 -6.94 -15.92 -1.63
CA LEU A 34 -7.33 -16.97 -0.68
C LEU A 34 -8.65 -17.68 -1.05
N SER A 35 -9.38 -17.19 -2.05
CA SER A 35 -10.68 -17.74 -2.41
C SER A 35 -10.53 -19.08 -3.15
N PRO A 36 -11.17 -20.17 -2.68
CA PRO A 36 -11.06 -21.48 -3.32
C PRO A 36 -11.94 -21.63 -4.57
N SER A 37 -12.92 -20.75 -4.80
CA SER A 37 -13.78 -20.78 -6.00
C SER A 37 -14.54 -19.47 -6.20
N PRO A 38 -14.54 -18.89 -7.41
CA PRO A 38 -13.75 -19.32 -8.57
C PRO A 38 -12.25 -19.17 -8.30
N SER A 39 -11.43 -19.93 -9.01
CA SER A 39 -9.98 -19.72 -8.99
C SER A 39 -9.68 -18.25 -9.34
N PRO A 40 -8.75 -17.59 -8.64
CA PRO A 40 -8.44 -16.19 -8.89
C PRO A 40 -7.93 -16.00 -10.32
N ASP A 41 -8.41 -14.94 -10.97
CA ASP A 41 -7.86 -14.46 -12.23
C ASP A 41 -6.57 -13.69 -11.93
N LEU A 42 -5.42 -14.35 -12.15
CA LEU A 42 -4.11 -13.80 -11.80
C LEU A 42 -3.75 -12.58 -12.66
N GLU A 43 -4.32 -12.44 -13.87
CA GLU A 43 -4.09 -11.26 -14.72
C GLU A 43 -4.84 -10.03 -14.18
N ASP A 44 -6.10 -10.21 -13.73
CA ASP A 44 -6.82 -9.14 -13.02
C ASP A 44 -6.12 -8.80 -11.71
N VAL A 45 -5.69 -9.79 -10.90
CA VAL A 45 -4.95 -9.53 -9.65
C VAL A 45 -3.68 -8.73 -9.92
N ALA A 46 -2.87 -9.11 -10.90
CA ALA A 46 -1.67 -8.37 -11.28
C ALA A 46 -2.01 -6.91 -11.66
N THR A 47 -3.07 -6.71 -12.45
CA THR A 47 -3.57 -5.37 -12.82
C THR A 47 -3.97 -4.54 -11.60
N ARG A 48 -4.65 -5.15 -10.61
CA ARG A 48 -5.03 -4.46 -9.37
C ARG A 48 -3.85 -4.13 -8.48
N LEU A 49 -2.85 -5.01 -8.41
CA LEU A 49 -1.62 -4.73 -7.67
C LEU A 49 -0.83 -3.60 -8.34
N GLU A 50 -0.84 -3.50 -9.67
CA GLU A 50 -0.21 -2.40 -10.42
C GLU A 50 -0.91 -1.06 -10.10
N GLU A 51 -2.25 -1.04 -10.02
CA GLU A 51 -2.99 0.14 -9.56
C GLU A 51 -2.63 0.53 -8.11
N LEU A 52 -2.50 -0.45 -7.22
CA LEU A 52 -2.10 -0.24 -5.83
C LEU A 52 -0.68 0.33 -5.75
N ARG A 53 0.24 -0.20 -6.54
CA ARG A 53 1.62 0.27 -6.65
C ARG A 53 1.71 1.76 -6.96
N GLU A 54 0.89 2.26 -7.89
CA GLU A 54 0.88 3.70 -8.20
C GLU A 54 0.22 4.54 -7.09
N ARG A 55 -0.83 4.01 -6.46
CA ARG A 55 -1.56 4.70 -5.39
C ARG A 55 -0.73 4.87 -4.12
N ILE A 56 0.07 3.87 -3.72
CA ILE A 56 0.87 3.97 -2.49
C ILE A 56 1.91 5.08 -2.57
N VAL A 57 2.49 5.32 -3.76
CA VAL A 57 3.44 6.42 -4.00
C VAL A 57 2.73 7.78 -3.84
N GLN A 58 1.52 7.92 -4.37
CA GLN A 58 0.72 9.13 -4.22
C GLN A 58 0.38 9.40 -2.74
N ILE A 59 0.00 8.36 -1.99
CA ILE A 59 -0.26 8.45 -0.55
C ILE A 59 0.99 8.89 0.21
N GLY A 60 2.15 8.29 -0.07
CA GLY A 60 3.41 8.66 0.57
C GLY A 60 3.77 10.14 0.34
N PHE A 61 3.60 10.62 -0.89
CA PHE A 61 3.82 12.03 -1.23
C PHE A 61 2.82 12.97 -0.54
N MET A 62 1.54 12.62 -0.53
CA MET A 62 0.51 13.42 0.13
C MET A 62 0.73 13.49 1.65
N GLY A 63 1.06 12.37 2.28
CA GLY A 63 1.34 12.34 3.71
C GLY A 63 2.60 13.11 4.07
N GLU A 64 3.68 13.02 3.28
CA GLU A 64 4.88 13.85 3.45
C GLU A 64 4.55 15.35 3.34
N ILE A 65 3.76 15.76 2.34
CA ILE A 65 3.33 17.16 2.18
C ILE A 65 2.47 17.63 3.35
N GLY A 66 1.56 16.79 3.82
CA GLY A 66 0.63 17.11 4.91
C GLY A 66 1.19 16.97 6.32
N GLY A 67 2.38 16.38 6.47
CA GLY A 67 2.88 15.95 7.78
C GLY A 67 1.99 14.89 8.44
N PHE A 68 1.38 14.02 7.65
CA PHE A 68 0.55 12.90 8.11
C PHE A 68 1.33 11.58 8.02
N GLY A 69 0.81 10.52 8.65
CA GLY A 69 1.45 9.22 8.74
C GLY A 69 2.39 9.08 9.93
N VAL A 70 3.07 7.93 9.99
CA VAL A 70 3.58 7.29 11.22
C VAL A 70 4.12 8.24 12.30
N GLN A 71 3.36 8.39 13.39
CA GLN A 71 3.93 8.55 14.73
C GLN A 71 3.41 7.43 15.65
N ALA A 72 4.30 6.46 15.88
CA ALA A 72 4.31 5.47 16.98
C ALA A 72 3.56 4.13 16.83
N ASP A 73 3.31 3.61 15.62
CA ASP A 73 2.95 2.19 15.50
C ASP A 73 4.20 1.29 15.63
N ASN A 74 4.18 0.39 16.62
CA ASN A 74 5.27 -0.53 16.91
C ASN A 74 5.55 -1.53 15.78
N ARG A 75 4.52 -1.95 15.03
CA ARG A 75 4.68 -2.91 13.92
C ARG A 75 5.39 -2.26 12.73
N VAL A 76 4.96 -1.05 12.39
CA VAL A 76 5.57 -0.24 11.33
C VAL A 76 7.03 0.07 11.68
N ARG A 77 7.31 0.46 12.94
CA ARG A 77 8.68 0.69 13.42
C ARG A 77 9.53 -0.58 13.42
N ALA A 78 8.96 -1.74 13.77
CA ALA A 78 9.70 -2.99 13.78
C ALA A 78 10.12 -3.42 12.36
N ARG A 79 9.28 -3.20 11.35
CA ARG A 79 9.59 -3.56 9.97
C ARG A 79 10.47 -2.54 9.26
N TRP A 80 10.15 -1.26 9.40
CA TRP A 80 10.75 -0.20 8.58
C TRP A 80 11.71 0.71 9.35
N GLY A 81 11.78 0.59 10.68
CA GLY A 81 12.64 1.44 11.49
C GLY A 81 12.21 2.91 11.46
N PRO A 82 13.17 3.87 11.47
CA PRO A 82 12.88 5.30 11.50
C PRO A 82 12.67 5.92 10.11
N LEU A 83 12.36 5.12 9.08
CA LEU A 83 12.19 5.63 7.72
C LEU A 83 11.01 6.62 7.65
N PRO A 84 11.13 7.70 6.86
CA PRO A 84 10.03 8.63 6.62
C PRO A 84 8.91 7.93 5.82
N LEU A 85 7.67 8.39 6.00
CA LEU A 85 6.47 7.82 5.36
C LEU A 85 6.67 7.56 3.86
N LYS A 86 7.25 8.52 3.15
CA LYS A 86 7.47 8.40 1.71
C LYS A 86 8.39 7.25 1.34
N GLU A 87 9.48 7.05 2.09
CA GLU A 87 10.40 5.94 1.88
C GLU A 87 9.71 4.61 2.18
N ILE A 88 8.92 4.52 3.27
CA ILE A 88 8.10 3.33 3.55
C ILE A 88 7.14 3.03 2.39
N CYS A 89 6.46 4.04 1.86
CA CYS A 89 5.57 3.87 0.70
C CYS A 89 6.33 3.44 -0.57
N PHE A 90 7.59 3.85 -0.74
CA PHE A 90 8.46 3.38 -1.83
C PHE A 90 8.90 1.93 -1.65
N GLU A 91 9.18 1.50 -0.43
CA GLU A 91 9.49 0.09 -0.14
C GLU A 91 8.26 -0.80 -0.41
N ILE A 92 7.07 -0.39 0.04
CA ILE A 92 5.82 -1.10 -0.27
C ILE A 92 5.59 -1.17 -1.79
N LYS A 93 5.84 -0.07 -2.50
CA LYS A 93 5.78 -0.06 -3.98
C LYS A 93 6.72 -1.10 -4.58
N TRP A 94 7.94 -1.22 -4.07
CA TRP A 94 8.91 -2.21 -4.52
C TRP A 94 8.43 -3.64 -4.24
N GLU A 95 7.94 -3.93 -3.04
CA GLU A 95 7.39 -5.24 -2.70
C GLU A 95 6.21 -5.62 -3.61
N LEU A 96 5.31 -4.68 -3.90
CA LEU A 96 4.22 -4.90 -4.85
C LEU A 96 4.74 -5.22 -6.26
N THR A 97 5.79 -4.55 -6.75
CA THR A 97 6.42 -4.89 -8.04
C THR A 97 6.92 -6.33 -8.05
N VAL A 98 7.63 -6.75 -7.00
CA VAL A 98 8.15 -8.13 -6.90
C VAL A 98 7.00 -9.14 -6.91
N LEU A 99 5.91 -8.88 -6.18
CA LEU A 99 4.74 -9.76 -6.16
C LEU A 99 4.07 -9.88 -7.53
N ILE A 100 4.01 -8.80 -8.31
CA ILE A 100 3.47 -8.79 -9.67
C ILE A 100 4.36 -9.61 -10.62
N GLU A 101 5.68 -9.51 -10.47
CA GLU A 101 6.62 -10.33 -11.24
C GLU A 101 6.51 -11.83 -10.89
N GLU A 102 6.30 -12.17 -9.62
CA GLU A 102 6.08 -13.54 -9.18
C GLU A 102 4.73 -14.10 -9.65
N LEU A 103 3.66 -13.29 -9.65
CA LEU A 103 2.37 -13.64 -10.26
C LEU A 103 2.53 -13.99 -11.75
N ALA A 104 3.33 -13.22 -12.49
CA ALA A 104 3.59 -13.47 -13.90
C ALA A 104 4.40 -14.76 -14.18
N ARG A 105 4.96 -15.38 -13.14
CA ARG A 105 5.72 -16.65 -13.20
C ARG A 105 4.91 -17.84 -12.67
N ASP A 106 3.59 -17.71 -12.60
CA ASP A 106 2.67 -18.70 -12.00
C ASP A 106 3.00 -18.98 -10.51
N GLY A 107 3.31 -17.93 -9.75
CA GLY A 107 3.56 -18.01 -8.31
C GLY A 107 2.37 -18.57 -7.50
N ASP A 108 2.66 -19.19 -6.35
CA ASP A 108 1.65 -19.78 -5.48
C ASP A 108 0.77 -18.69 -4.83
N SER A 109 -0.53 -18.72 -5.14
CA SER A 109 -1.53 -17.76 -4.62
C SER A 109 -1.55 -17.65 -3.11
N LEU A 110 -1.30 -18.75 -2.36
CA LEU A 110 -1.28 -18.71 -0.89
C LEU A 110 -0.06 -17.94 -0.38
N ILE A 111 1.11 -18.18 -0.97
CA ILE A 111 2.34 -17.47 -0.62
C ILE A 111 2.19 -15.98 -0.93
N LEU A 112 1.63 -15.65 -2.10
CA LEU A 112 1.37 -14.27 -2.50
C LEU A 112 0.37 -13.58 -1.56
N ALA A 113 -0.69 -14.27 -1.15
CA ALA A 113 -1.65 -13.75 -0.18
C ALA A 113 -0.97 -13.46 1.17
N ASP A 114 -0.15 -14.38 1.68
CA ASP A 114 0.58 -14.20 2.94
C ASP A 114 1.52 -12.97 2.89
N LEU A 115 2.20 -12.76 1.75
CA LEU A 115 3.06 -11.59 1.56
C LEU A 115 2.26 -10.28 1.52
N LEU A 116 1.10 -10.26 0.85
CA LEU A 116 0.20 -9.10 0.84
C LEU A 116 -0.39 -8.81 2.23
N VAL A 117 -0.70 -9.83 3.03
CA VAL A 117 -1.09 -9.68 4.44
C VAL A 117 0.05 -9.04 5.23
N GLY A 118 1.29 -9.50 4.99
CA GLY A 118 2.48 -8.91 5.60
C GLY A 118 2.64 -7.42 5.31
N ILE A 119 2.27 -6.95 4.11
CA ILE A 119 2.23 -5.51 3.76
C ILE A 119 1.09 -4.80 4.47
N LEU A 120 -0.10 -5.42 4.50
CA LEU A 120 -1.29 -4.85 5.11
C LEU A 120 -1.11 -4.59 6.62
N ASP A 121 -0.47 -5.51 7.34
CA ASP A 121 -0.26 -5.44 8.79
C ASP A 121 0.71 -4.34 9.25
N VAL A 122 1.42 -3.74 8.31
CA VAL A 122 2.52 -2.79 8.54
C VAL A 122 2.37 -1.52 7.70
N LEU A 123 1.14 -1.21 7.27
CA LEU A 123 0.86 0.04 6.58
C LEU A 123 1.15 1.25 7.48
N PRO A 124 1.75 2.32 6.93
CA PRO A 124 2.26 3.45 7.72
C PRO A 124 1.22 4.54 8.04
N PHE A 125 -0.08 4.24 7.91
CA PHE A 125 -1.18 5.21 8.03
C PHE A 125 -2.46 4.59 8.59
#